data_AF-A0A6B3G390-F1
#
_entry.id   AF-A0A6B3G390-F1
#
_cell.length_a   1.000
_cell.length_b   1.000
_cell.length_c   1.000
_cell.angle_alpha   90.00
_cell.angle_beta   90.00
_cell.angle_gamma   90.00
#
_symmetry.space_group_name_H-M   'P 1'
#
loop_
_entity.id
_entity.type
_entity.pdbx_description
1 polymer ?
#
loop_
_entity_poly.entity_id
_entity_poly.type
_entity_poly.pdbx_seq_one_letter_code
_entity_poly.pdbx_strand_id
1 'polypeptide(L)'
;KTGQTLLRSVLAPMFLQRALAVRAWSGSNLLGGGDGAALADPAAAAAKNAGKERVLADTFGTAPEGEVHIDDVPAMGDWKTAWDH
;
A
#
# COMPACT_ATOMS: atom_id res chain seq x y z
N LYS A 1 -6.22 6.39 8.35
CA LYS A 1 -5.46 5.21 7.85
C LYS A 1 -6.47 4.13 7.48
N THR A 2 -6.46 3.63 6.24
CA THR A 2 -7.36 2.53 5.82
C THR A 2 -6.84 1.17 6.32
N GLY A 3 -7.62 0.09 6.17
CA GLY A 3 -7.31 -1.25 6.69
C GLY A 3 -5.90 -1.75 6.35
N GLN A 4 -5.46 -1.64 5.09
CA GLN A 4 -4.12 -2.08 4.70
C GLN A 4 -3.01 -1.30 5.40
N THR A 5 -3.11 0.04 5.42
CA THR A 5 -2.11 0.89 6.09
C THR A 5 -2.05 0.60 7.59
N LEU A 6 -3.19 0.27 8.21
CA LEU A 6 -3.23 -0.17 9.61
C LEU A 6 -2.40 -1.45 9.80
N LEU A 7 -2.65 -2.49 9.00
CA LEU A 7 -1.91 -3.77 9.08
C LEU A 7 -0.40 -3.55 8.90
N ARG A 8 0.02 -2.75 7.92
CA ARG A 8 1.45 -2.42 7.72
C ARG A 8 2.06 -1.74 8.93
N SER A 9 1.35 -0.78 9.54
CA SER A 9 1.85 -0.08 10.72
C SER A 9 2.00 -0.96 11.96
N VAL A 10 1.41 -2.17 11.96
CA VAL A 10 1.57 -3.17 13.02
C VAL A 10 2.64 -4.20 12.65
N LEU A 11 2.58 -4.76 11.44
CA LEU A 11 3.45 -5.85 11.01
C LEU A 11 4.89 -5.38 10.75
N ALA A 12 5.08 -4.23 10.11
CA ALA A 12 6.42 -3.75 9.77
C ALA A 12 7.30 -3.51 11.03
N PRO A 13 6.84 -2.80 12.07
CA PRO A 13 7.60 -2.68 13.32
C PRO A 13 7.80 -4.02 14.04
N MET A 14 6.83 -4.95 13.95
CA MET A 14 6.94 -6.26 14.58
C MET A 14 8.10 -7.09 14.00
N PHE A 15 8.32 -7.06 12.68
CA PHE A 15 9.49 -7.72 12.08
C PHE A 15 10.82 -7.13 12.58
N LEU A 16 10.91 -5.79 12.66
CA LEU A 16 12.10 -5.10 13.15
C LEU A 16 12.40 -5.47 14.62
N GLN A 17 11.37 -5.45 15.48
CA GLN A 17 11.50 -5.81 16.90
C GLN A 17 11.93 -7.26 17.12
N ARG A 18 11.68 -8.14 16.16
CA ARG A 18 12.09 -9.55 16.20
C ARG A 18 13.39 -9.83 15.45
N ALA A 19 14.10 -8.81 15.00
CA ALA A 19 15.31 -8.93 14.19
C ALA A 19 15.11 -9.78 12.91
N LEU A 20 13.91 -9.71 12.32
CA LEU A 20 13.59 -10.38 11.07
C LEU A 20 13.81 -9.40 9.91
N ALA A 21 14.77 -9.73 9.04
CA ALA A 21 15.09 -8.91 7.87
C ALA A 21 14.00 -9.04 6.81
N VAL A 22 13.23 -7.97 6.60
CA VAL A 22 12.27 -7.86 5.50
C VAL A 22 13.03 -7.50 4.23
N ARG A 23 13.16 -8.48 3.32
CA ARG A 23 13.90 -8.31 2.07
C ARG A 23 13.05 -7.66 0.98
N ALA A 24 11.79 -8.03 0.94
CA ALA A 24 10.83 -7.52 -0.01
C ALA A 24 9.47 -7.31 0.67
N TRP A 25 8.70 -6.37 0.15
CA TRP A 25 7.30 -6.15 0.48
C TRP A 25 6.57 -5.65 -0.76
N SER A 26 5.65 -6.45 -1.29
CA SER A 26 4.77 -6.07 -2.39
C SER A 26 3.32 -6.02 -1.95
N GLY A 27 2.50 -5.19 -2.57
CA GLY A 27 1.07 -5.20 -2.27
C GLY A 27 0.21 -4.38 -3.20
N SER A 28 -1.02 -4.84 -3.39
CA SER A 28 -1.97 -4.24 -4.32
C SER A 28 -3.23 -3.82 -3.59
N ASN A 29 -3.84 -2.72 -4.02
CA ASN A 29 -5.16 -2.31 -3.56
C ASN A 29 -6.07 -2.19 -4.77
N LEU A 30 -7.09 -3.02 -4.83
CA LEU A 30 -8.09 -3.02 -5.88
C LEU A 30 -9.37 -2.42 -5.33
N LEU A 31 -9.89 -1.38 -5.98
CA LEU A 31 -11.12 -0.70 -5.59
C LEU A 31 -11.70 0.06 -6.78
N GLY A 32 -13.01 0.29 -6.79
CA GLY A 32 -13.69 1.14 -7.77
C GLY A 32 -14.39 2.33 -7.07
N GLY A 33 -15.57 2.69 -7.58
CA GLY A 33 -16.41 3.70 -6.95
C GLY A 33 -15.78 5.09 -6.96
N GLY A 34 -16.12 5.92 -5.97
CA GLY A 34 -15.61 7.30 -5.90
C GLY A 34 -14.09 7.37 -5.70
N ASP A 35 -13.55 6.50 -4.85
CA ASP A 35 -12.11 6.43 -4.57
C ASP A 35 -11.30 5.89 -5.76
N GLY A 36 -11.91 5.02 -6.58
CA GLY A 36 -11.34 4.47 -7.81
C GLY A 36 -11.36 5.51 -8.93
N ALA A 37 -12.48 6.20 -9.11
CA ALA A 37 -12.60 7.30 -10.08
C ALA A 37 -11.59 8.43 -9.83
N ALA A 38 -11.21 8.69 -8.57
CA ALA A 38 -10.17 9.65 -8.23
C ALA A 38 -8.76 9.25 -8.74
N LEU A 39 -8.57 8.00 -9.14
CA LEU A 39 -7.32 7.50 -9.74
C LEU A 39 -7.25 7.72 -11.26
N ALA A 40 -8.34 8.20 -11.89
CA ALA A 40 -8.35 8.51 -13.31
C ALA A 40 -7.37 9.63 -13.68
N ASP A 41 -6.98 10.47 -12.71
CA ASP A 41 -5.87 11.41 -12.85
C ASP A 41 -4.54 10.69 -12.52
N PRO A 42 -3.64 10.49 -13.50
CA PRO A 42 -2.35 9.85 -13.27
C PRO A 42 -1.48 10.55 -12.22
N ALA A 43 -1.59 11.87 -12.09
CA ALA A 43 -0.82 12.61 -11.10
C ALA A 43 -1.32 12.33 -9.66
N ALA A 44 -2.64 12.30 -9.48
CA ALA A 44 -3.25 11.92 -8.22
C ALA A 44 -2.94 10.46 -7.85
N ALA A 45 -3.00 9.54 -8.82
CA ALA A 45 -2.64 8.14 -8.63
C ALA A 45 -1.17 7.98 -8.23
N ALA A 46 -0.25 8.65 -8.93
CA ALA A 46 1.18 8.62 -8.62
C ALA A 46 1.47 9.16 -7.21
N ALA A 47 0.87 10.30 -6.83
CA ALA A 47 1.03 10.84 -5.49
C ALA A 47 0.52 9.88 -4.39
N LYS A 48 -0.62 9.22 -4.65
CA LYS A 48 -1.21 8.24 -3.73
C LYS A 48 -0.33 7.00 -3.58
N ASN A 49 0.25 6.51 -4.67
CA ASN A 49 1.17 5.36 -4.65
C ASN A 49 2.49 5.69 -3.94
N ALA A 50 3.11 6.83 -4.25
CA ALA A 50 4.33 7.29 -3.58
C ALA A 50 4.14 7.43 -2.05
N GLY A 51 2.97 7.89 -1.61
CA GLY A 51 2.63 7.97 -0.19
C GLY A 51 2.57 6.61 0.53
N LYS A 52 2.22 5.53 -0.18
CA LYS A 52 2.13 4.18 0.41
C LYS A 52 3.50 3.53 0.59
N GLU A 53 4.40 3.74 -0.36
CA GLU A 53 5.78 3.22 -0.28
C GLU A 53 6.57 3.89 0.84
N ARG A 54 6.36 5.20 1.02
CA ARG A 54 7.05 5.98 2.07
C ARG A 54 6.85 5.39 3.47
N VAL A 55 5.66 4.86 3.79
CA VAL A 55 5.39 4.27 5.11
C VAL A 55 6.32 3.09 5.43
N LEU A 56 6.66 2.27 4.44
CA LEU A 56 7.58 1.14 4.62
C LEU A 56 9.02 1.64 4.78
N ALA A 57 9.43 2.60 3.94
CA ALA A 57 10.74 3.22 4.04
C ALA A 57 10.98 3.91 5.40
N ASP A 58 9.99 4.66 5.90
CA ASP A 58 10.06 5.32 7.20
C ASP A 58 10.21 4.31 8.36
N THR A 59 9.65 3.10 8.20
CA THR A 59 9.69 2.05 9.23
C THR A 59 10.99 1.25 9.20
N PHE A 60 11.48 0.89 8.01
CA PHE A 60 12.66 0.03 7.84
C PHE A 60 13.96 0.82 7.60
N GLY A 61 13.90 2.15 7.50
CA GLY A 61 15.02 3.04 7.20
C GLY A 61 15.41 3.08 5.73
N THR A 62 15.03 2.07 4.95
CA THR A 62 15.12 2.00 3.49
C THR A 62 13.88 1.30 2.95
N ALA A 63 13.48 1.61 1.72
CA ALA A 63 12.39 0.88 1.08
C ALA A 63 12.85 -0.56 0.77
N PRO A 64 12.14 -1.61 1.24
CA PRO A 64 12.42 -2.98 0.83
C PRO A 64 12.11 -3.16 -0.66
N GLU A 65 12.67 -4.19 -1.29
CA GLU A 65 12.36 -4.50 -2.70
C GLU A 65 10.87 -4.82 -2.88
N GLY A 66 10.30 -4.51 -4.04
CA GLY A 66 8.90 -4.75 -4.35
C GLY A 66 8.12 -3.47 -4.62
N GLU A 67 6.84 -3.63 -4.96
CA GLU A 67 5.99 -2.53 -5.41
C GLU A 67 4.69 -2.49 -4.62
N VAL A 68 4.25 -1.27 -4.32
CA VAL A 68 2.91 -1.03 -3.77
C VAL A 68 2.11 -0.13 -4.68
N HIS A 69 0.99 -0.64 -5.18
CA HIS A 69 0.14 0.11 -6.09
C HIS A 69 -1.35 0.10 -5.69
N ILE A 70 -2.11 0.92 -6.41
CA ILE A 70 -3.56 1.02 -6.34
C ILE A 70 -4.09 1.03 -7.76
N ASP A 71 -5.09 0.20 -8.02
CA ASP A 71 -5.71 0.11 -9.33
C ASP A 71 -7.20 0.39 -9.20
N ASP A 72 -7.72 1.19 -10.14
CA ASP A 72 -9.15 1.37 -10.31
C ASP A 72 -9.74 0.13 -11.00
N VAL A 73 -10.66 -0.53 -10.32
CA VAL A 73 -11.42 -1.67 -10.84
C VAL A 73 -12.89 -1.32 -10.69
N PRO A 74 -13.51 -0.64 -11.69
CA PRO A 74 -14.87 -0.09 -11.55
C PRO A 74 -15.93 -1.12 -11.12
N ALA A 75 -15.77 -2.37 -11.55
CA ALA A 75 -16.67 -3.47 -11.21
C ALA A 75 -16.72 -3.79 -9.70
N MET A 76 -15.73 -3.37 -8.92
CA MET A 76 -15.71 -3.57 -7.46
C MET A 76 -16.54 -2.52 -6.71
N GLY A 77 -16.95 -1.42 -7.35
CA GLY A 77 -17.61 -0.31 -6.66
C GLY A 77 -16.79 0.15 -5.45
N ASP A 78 -17.45 0.50 -4.35
CA ASP A 78 -16.75 0.92 -3.13
C ASP A 78 -16.09 -0.24 -2.34
N TRP A 79 -16.20 -1.48 -2.83
CA TRP A 79 -15.54 -2.62 -2.19
C TRP A 79 -14.04 -2.58 -2.45
N LYS A 80 -13.27 -2.45 -1.37
CA LYS A 80 -11.81 -2.44 -1.42
C LYS A 80 -11.22 -3.77 -0.99
N THR A 81 -10.38 -4.35 -1.85
CA THR A 81 -9.54 -5.50 -1.53
C THR A 81 -8.08 -5.09 -1.50
N ALA A 82 -7.35 -5.53 -0.48
CA ALA A 82 -5.93 -5.27 -0.35
C ALA A 82 -5.17 -6.58 -0.09
N TRP A 83 -4.01 -6.72 -0.73
CA TRP A 83 -3.08 -7.84 -0.55
C TRP A 83 -1.70 -7.29 -0.21
N ASP A 84 -1.00 -7.96 0.70
CA ASP A 84 0.41 -7.71 1.03
C ASP A 84 1.16 -9.04 1.05
N HIS A 85 2.39 -9.04 0.55
CA HIS A 85 3.31 -10.18 0.52
C HIS A 85 4.73 -9.72 0.86
#